data_AF-A0A9K3I2W8-F1
#
_entry.id   AF-A0A9K3I2W8-F1
#
_cell.length_a   1.000
_cell.length_b   1.000
_cell.length_c   1.000
_cell.angle_alpha   90.00
_cell.angle_beta   90.00
_cell.angle_gamma   90.00
#
_symmetry.space_group_name_H-M   'P 1'
#
loop_
_entity.id
_entity.type
_entity.pdbx_description
1 polymer ?
#
loop_
_entity_poly.entity_id
_entity_poly.type
_entity_poly.pdbx_seq_one_letter_code
_entity_poly.pdbx_strand_id
1 'polypeptide(L)'
;MERVDLIQDLRFETATTRIKATPDGEFLIASGIYPPQVKIYELRELSLKFERHLISDIINFQVSSDDYSKLAFLCADGSVNLHARYGSHYSLRIPRMGRDIIYDCWSLLVGWLYGPTIEDMLTGLNIHGRGWKSVLCSPYPRIMLFRF
;
A
#
# COMPACT_ATOMS: atom_id res chain seq x y z
N MET A 1 -36.88 -2.00 11.17
CA MET A 1 -35.54 -2.60 11.22
C MET A 1 -34.59 -1.52 11.66
N GLU A 2 -34.04 -1.61 12.87
CA GLU A 2 -32.99 -0.69 13.32
C GLU A 2 -31.69 -1.01 12.60
N ARG A 3 -31.11 0.02 11.98
CA ARG A 3 -29.79 -0.07 11.38
C ARG A 3 -28.77 0.18 12.48
N VAL A 4 -28.01 -0.85 12.84
CA VAL A 4 -26.89 -0.75 13.77
C VAL A 4 -25.62 -0.50 12.97
N ASP A 5 -25.09 0.73 13.02
CA ASP A 5 -23.78 1.07 12.45
C ASP A 5 -22.73 0.89 13.56
N LEU A 6 -21.89 -0.15 13.44
CA LEU A 6 -20.87 -0.51 14.44
C LEU A 6 -19.69 0.47 14.48
N ILE A 7 -19.30 1.00 13.31
CA ILE A 7 -18.23 1.98 13.17
C ILE A 7 -18.85 3.21 12.51
N GLN A 8 -18.68 4.36 13.15
CA GLN A 8 -19.18 5.63 12.62
C GLN A 8 -18.46 5.96 11.30
N ASP A 9 -19.24 6.36 10.29
CA ASP A 9 -18.73 6.78 8.97
C ASP A 9 -17.86 5.76 8.24
N LEU A 10 -18.11 4.46 8.44
CA LEU A 10 -17.55 3.39 7.59
C LEU A 10 -18.26 3.35 6.22
N ARG A 11 -18.28 4.49 5.52
CA ARG A 11 -18.86 4.63 4.18
C ARG A 11 -17.92 5.43 3.29
N PHE A 12 -17.87 4.98 2.05
CA PHE A 12 -17.20 5.65 0.95
C PHE A 12 -18.26 6.04 -0.06
N GLU A 13 -18.06 7.16 -0.74
CA GLU A 13 -19.06 7.73 -1.66
C GLU A 13 -19.34 6.79 -2.84
N THR A 14 -18.29 6.17 -3.39
CA THR A 14 -18.42 5.23 -4.52
C THR A 14 -18.28 3.79 -4.07
N ALA A 15 -17.07 3.37 -3.70
CA ALA A 15 -16.78 2.02 -3.25
C ALA A 15 -15.42 1.96 -2.53
N THR A 16 -15.24 0.91 -1.75
CA THR A 16 -13.97 0.53 -1.12
C THR A 16 -13.17 -0.40 -2.02
N THR A 17 -11.86 -0.21 -2.13
CA THR A 17 -10.98 -1.14 -2.88
C THR A 17 -10.35 -2.20 -2.00
N ARG A 18 -9.78 -1.79 -0.87
CA ARG A 18 -8.99 -2.63 0.02
C ARG A 18 -9.22 -2.19 1.47
N ILE A 19 -9.23 -3.16 2.36
CA ILE A 19 -9.33 -2.96 3.80
C ILE A 19 -8.26 -3.83 4.43
N LYS A 20 -7.47 -3.26 5.34
CA LYS A 20 -6.47 -3.99 6.13
C LYS A 20 -6.51 -3.48 7.56
N ALA A 21 -6.45 -4.40 8.51
CA ALA A 21 -6.21 -4.06 9.91
C ALA A 21 -4.69 -3.98 10.15
N THR A 22 -4.31 -3.17 11.12
CA THR A 22 -2.93 -3.16 11.64
C THR A 22 -2.65 -4.45 12.43
N PRO A 23 -1.40 -4.93 12.49
CA PRO A 23 -1.04 -6.15 13.23
C PRO A 23 -1.40 -6.11 14.72
N ASP A 24 -1.40 -4.93 15.34
CA ASP A 24 -1.83 -4.71 16.72
C ASP A 24 -3.34 -4.88 16.93
N GLY A 25 -4.15 -4.87 15.85
CA GLY A 25 -5.60 -4.94 15.90
C GLY A 25 -6.30 -3.67 16.41
N GLU A 26 -5.60 -2.55 16.53
CA GLU A 26 -6.13 -1.31 17.10
C GLU A 26 -6.65 -0.34 16.01
N PHE A 27 -6.16 -0.46 14.78
CA PHE A 27 -6.53 0.41 13.66
C PHE A 27 -7.03 -0.39 12.46
N LEU A 28 -8.07 0.14 11.82
CA LEU A 28 -8.60 -0.37 10.56
C LEU A 28 -8.36 0.66 9.47
N ILE A 29 -7.74 0.23 8.37
CA ILE A 29 -7.42 1.10 7.24
C ILE A 29 -8.27 0.66 6.06
N ALA A 30 -9.01 1.60 5.47
CA ALA A 30 -9.83 1.35 4.30
C ALA A 30 -9.53 2.38 3.21
N SER A 31 -9.41 1.92 1.96
CA SER A 31 -9.20 2.77 0.79
C SER A 31 -10.45 2.87 -0.07
N GLY A 32 -10.72 4.06 -0.60
CA GLY A 32 -11.81 4.40 -1.50
C GLY A 32 -11.33 4.72 -2.92
N ILE A 33 -12.24 4.55 -3.89
CA ILE A 33 -11.95 4.75 -5.32
C ILE A 33 -12.07 6.22 -5.73
N TYR A 34 -13.12 6.92 -5.32
CA TYR A 34 -13.40 8.28 -5.78
C TYR A 34 -14.00 9.17 -4.67
N PRO A 35 -13.44 10.38 -4.43
CA PRO A 35 -12.05 10.72 -4.80
C PRO A 35 -11.08 9.71 -4.17
N PRO A 36 -9.87 9.50 -4.72
CA PRO A 36 -8.93 8.52 -4.18
C PRO A 36 -8.56 8.90 -2.75
N GLN A 37 -9.02 8.11 -1.78
CA GLN A 37 -8.87 8.46 -0.37
C GLN A 37 -8.62 7.23 0.49
N VAL A 38 -7.92 7.42 1.60
CA VAL A 38 -7.72 6.40 2.63
C VAL A 38 -8.26 6.93 3.95
N LYS A 39 -9.10 6.12 4.59
CA LYS A 39 -9.69 6.38 5.90
C LYS A 39 -9.09 5.43 6.91
N ILE A 40 -8.68 5.96 8.06
CA ILE A 40 -8.12 5.19 9.17
C ILE A 40 -9.06 5.33 10.34
N TYR A 41 -9.57 4.18 10.80
CA TYR A 41 -10.50 4.06 11.89
C TYR A 41 -9.80 3.49 13.11
N GLU A 42 -10.15 4.01 14.28
CA GLU A 42 -9.70 3.50 15.55
C GLU A 42 -10.72 2.49 16.06
N LEU A 43 -10.30 1.25 16.27
CA LEU A 43 -11.21 0.15 16.62
C LEU A 43 -11.67 0.22 18.08
N ARG A 44 -10.89 0.88 18.95
CA ARG A 44 -11.26 1.12 20.35
C ARG A 44 -12.43 2.10 20.49
N GLU A 45 -12.37 3.20 19.75
CA GLU A 45 -13.38 4.26 19.79
C GLU A 45 -14.48 4.07 18.74
N LEU A 46 -14.30 3.12 17.82
CA LEU A 46 -15.21 2.83 16.71
C LEU A 46 -15.49 4.08 15.85
N SER A 47 -14.49 4.94 15.73
CA SER A 47 -14.56 6.27 15.14
C SER A 47 -13.52 6.44 14.03
N LEU A 48 -13.78 7.39 13.12
CA LEU A 48 -12.81 7.78 12.10
C LEU A 48 -11.73 8.67 12.74
N LYS A 49 -10.47 8.24 12.68
CA LYS A 49 -9.35 9.03 13.19
C LYS A 49 -9.00 10.18 12.25
N PHE A 50 -8.81 9.84 10.98
CA PHE A 50 -8.58 10.82 9.91
C PHE A 50 -8.75 10.17 8.53
N GLU A 51 -8.96 11.01 7.54
CA GLU A 51 -8.93 10.65 6.13
C GLU A 51 -7.80 11.39 5.39
N ARG A 52 -7.25 10.76 4.35
CA ARG A 52 -6.25 11.37 3.46
C ARG A 52 -6.65 11.17 2.02
N HIS A 53 -6.53 12.23 1.23
CA HIS A 53 -6.70 12.18 -0.20
C HIS A 53 -5.36 11.86 -0.88
N LEU A 54 -5.40 11.01 -1.89
CA LEU A 54 -4.28 10.71 -2.76
C LEU A 54 -4.52 11.30 -4.15
N ILE A 55 -3.42 11.51 -4.87
CA ILE A 55 -3.47 12.05 -6.24
C ILE A 55 -3.95 10.99 -7.23
N SER A 56 -3.71 9.71 -6.95
CA SER A 56 -4.01 8.58 -7.83
C SER A 56 -4.66 7.44 -7.05
N ASP A 57 -5.42 6.61 -7.77
CA ASP A 57 -6.13 5.45 -7.24
C ASP A 57 -5.18 4.46 -6.56
N ILE A 58 -5.58 3.97 -5.40
CA ILE A 58 -4.83 2.96 -4.65
C ILE A 58 -5.16 1.57 -5.20
N ILE A 59 -4.17 0.91 -5.81
CA ILE A 59 -4.28 -0.50 -6.22
C ILE A 59 -4.20 -1.39 -4.98
N ASN A 60 -3.14 -1.22 -4.20
CA ASN A 60 -2.93 -1.93 -2.95
C ASN A 60 -2.08 -1.11 -1.99
N PHE A 61 -2.14 -1.41 -0.71
CA PHE A 61 -1.32 -0.76 0.30
C PHE A 61 -0.88 -1.78 1.33
N GLN A 62 0.24 -1.54 2.00
CA GLN A 62 0.76 -2.43 3.04
C GLN A 62 1.13 -1.62 4.29
N VAL A 63 0.74 -2.16 5.44
CA VAL A 63 1.16 -1.65 6.75
C VAL A 63 2.56 -2.20 7.02
N SER A 64 3.51 -1.31 7.28
CA SER A 64 4.93 -1.65 7.50
C SER A 64 5.32 -1.64 8.98
N SER A 65 4.46 -1.11 9.85
CA SER A 65 4.67 -1.06 11.30
C SER A 65 3.55 -1.84 12.00
N ASP A 66 3.72 -2.10 13.29
CA ASP A 66 2.63 -2.67 14.10
C ASP A 66 1.43 -1.71 14.20
N ASP A 67 1.68 -0.39 14.15
CA ASP A 67 0.66 0.65 14.09
C ASP A 67 0.43 1.22 12.66
N TYR A 68 -0.45 2.23 12.55
CA TYR A 68 -0.63 3.10 11.38
C TYR A 68 0.55 4.05 11.08
N SER A 69 1.64 3.97 11.84
CA SER A 69 2.76 4.94 11.79
C SER A 69 3.50 4.95 10.45
N LYS A 70 3.56 3.82 9.74
CA LYS A 70 4.20 3.68 8.42
C LYS A 70 3.33 2.87 7.46
N LEU A 71 2.93 3.51 6.37
CA LEU A 71 2.07 2.94 5.34
C LEU A 71 2.73 3.09 3.98
N ALA A 72 2.69 2.04 3.16
CA ALA A 72 3.15 2.08 1.79
C ALA A 72 1.96 1.87 0.84
N PHE A 73 1.74 2.83 -0.05
CA PHE A 73 0.64 2.82 -1.02
C PHE A 73 1.19 2.57 -2.43
N LEU A 74 0.64 1.60 -3.13
CA LEU A 74 0.81 1.39 -4.57
C LEU A 74 -0.30 2.12 -5.32
N CYS A 75 0.08 3.09 -6.13
CA CYS A 75 -0.87 3.86 -6.94
C CYS A 75 -0.93 3.35 -8.38
N ALA A 76 -2.08 3.57 -9.02
CA ALA A 76 -2.34 3.13 -10.39
C ALA A 76 -1.50 3.85 -11.46
N ASP A 77 -0.92 4.99 -11.14
CA ASP A 77 -0.01 5.75 -12.00
C ASP A 77 1.45 5.25 -11.96
N GLY A 78 1.71 4.15 -11.23
CA GLY A 78 3.04 3.58 -11.03
C GLY A 78 3.86 4.31 -9.96
N SER A 79 3.24 5.19 -9.17
CA SER A 79 3.86 5.78 -7.99
C SER A 79 3.65 4.93 -6.74
N VAL A 80 4.65 4.98 -5.87
CA VAL A 80 4.68 4.38 -4.55
C VAL A 80 4.77 5.50 -3.55
N ASN A 81 3.73 5.66 -2.74
CA ASN A 81 3.68 6.71 -1.74
C ASN A 81 3.91 6.11 -0.36
N LEU A 82 5.02 6.49 0.26
CA LEU A 82 5.36 6.15 1.63
C LEU A 82 4.82 7.24 2.54
N HIS A 83 3.85 6.88 3.37
CA HIS A 83 3.24 7.78 4.34
C HIS A 83 3.74 7.45 5.75
N ALA A 84 4.09 8.49 6.48
CA ALA A 84 4.33 8.46 7.91
C ALA A 84 3.10 8.98 8.68
N ARG A 85 3.19 9.00 10.01
CA ARG A 85 2.15 9.55 10.90
C ARG A 85 1.73 10.97 10.51
N TYR A 86 2.67 11.83 10.09
CA TYR A 86 2.39 13.22 9.74
C TYR A 86 1.94 13.45 8.29
N GLY A 87 1.89 12.42 7.43
CA GLY A 87 1.47 12.58 6.03
C GLY A 87 2.36 11.85 5.04
N SER A 88 2.41 12.35 3.81
CA SER A 88 3.30 11.83 2.76
C SER A 88 4.75 12.17 3.09
N HIS A 89 5.61 11.15 3.21
CA HIS A 89 7.03 11.32 3.49
C HIS A 89 7.85 11.27 2.20
N TYR A 90 7.59 10.27 1.36
CA TYR A 90 8.35 10.07 0.14
C TYR A 90 7.51 9.41 -0.94
N SER A 91 7.67 9.88 -2.17
CA SER A 91 6.99 9.36 -3.35
C SER A 91 8.04 8.85 -4.33
N LEU A 92 7.93 7.59 -4.71
CA LEU A 92 8.83 6.93 -5.66
C LEU A 92 8.06 6.52 -6.91
N ARG A 93 8.62 6.73 -8.11
CA ARG A 93 8.03 6.22 -9.35
C ARG A 93 8.69 4.90 -9.77
N ILE A 94 7.89 3.84 -9.86
CA ILE A 94 8.35 2.56 -10.41
C ILE A 94 8.35 2.68 -11.94
N PRO A 95 9.37 2.15 -12.65
CA PRO A 95 9.41 2.19 -14.10
C PRO A 95 8.27 1.43 -14.80
N ARG A 96 7.56 0.54 -14.09
CA ARG A 96 6.44 -0.26 -14.60
C ARG A 96 5.34 -0.34 -13.56
N MET A 97 4.09 -0.51 -14.01
CA MET A 97 2.92 -0.61 -13.14
C MET A 97 3.00 -1.87 -12.28
N GLY A 98 3.05 -1.70 -10.97
CA GLY A 98 2.98 -2.81 -10.02
C GLY A 98 1.54 -3.31 -9.87
N ARG A 99 1.36 -4.62 -9.71
CA ARG A 99 0.03 -5.21 -9.44
C ARG A 99 -0.28 -5.37 -7.96
N ASP A 100 0.75 -5.62 -7.18
CA ASP A 100 0.65 -5.88 -5.76
C ASP A 100 1.90 -5.37 -5.03
N ILE A 101 1.78 -5.14 -3.73
CA ILE A 101 2.85 -4.70 -2.82
C ILE A 101 2.93 -5.66 -1.64
N ILE A 102 4.15 -6.08 -1.32
CA ILE A 102 4.46 -6.90 -0.14
C ILE A 102 5.59 -6.21 0.61
N TYR A 103 5.46 -6.17 1.94
CA TYR A 103 6.49 -5.68 2.84
C TYR A 103 6.98 -6.83 3.70
N ASP A 104 8.30 -7.01 3.74
CA ASP A 104 8.94 -7.94 4.67
C ASP A 104 9.67 -7.17 5.78
N CYS A 105 9.22 -7.38 7.03
CA CYS A 105 9.74 -6.67 8.19
C CYS A 105 11.15 -7.12 8.59
N TRP A 106 11.56 -8.34 8.23
CA TRP A 106 12.87 -8.90 8.58
C TRP A 106 13.98 -8.37 7.69
N SER A 107 13.70 -8.19 6.41
CA SER A 107 14.66 -7.71 5.42
C SER A 107 14.54 -6.21 5.09
N LEU A 108 13.52 -5.54 5.64
CA LEU A 108 13.15 -4.15 5.33
C LEU A 108 12.85 -3.95 3.83
N LEU A 109 12.51 -5.03 3.12
CA LEU A 109 12.32 -5.02 1.68
C LEU A 109 10.85 -4.75 1.34
N VAL A 110 10.63 -3.82 0.40
CA VAL A 110 9.34 -3.66 -0.26
C VAL A 110 9.44 -4.31 -1.62
N GLY A 111 8.59 -5.30 -1.86
CA GLY A 111 8.49 -6.01 -3.14
C GLY A 111 7.17 -5.75 -3.82
N TRP A 112 7.18 -5.88 -5.14
CA TRP A 112 5.97 -5.76 -5.97
C TRP A 112 5.85 -6.99 -6.86
N LEU A 113 4.63 -7.46 -7.10
CA LEU A 113 4.39 -8.56 -8.04
C LEU A 113 4.33 -7.99 -9.47
N TYR A 114 5.20 -8.51 -10.34
CA TYR A 114 5.23 -8.21 -11.78
C TYR A 114 4.56 -9.34 -12.60
N GLY A 115 4.37 -9.11 -13.91
CA GLY A 115 3.64 -9.98 -14.83
C GLY A 115 4.34 -11.29 -15.23
N PRO A 116 4.06 -11.86 -16.42
CA PRO A 116 4.69 -13.10 -16.89
C PRO A 116 6.23 -12.99 -17.03
N THR A 117 6.90 -14.14 -16.90
CA THR A 117 8.36 -14.34 -16.66
C THR A 117 9.34 -13.68 -17.63
N ILE A 118 8.90 -13.32 -18.85
CA ILE A 118 9.77 -12.72 -19.88
C ILE A 118 9.97 -11.22 -19.61
N GLU A 119 8.97 -10.57 -18.99
CA GLU A 119 9.00 -9.12 -18.72
C GLU A 119 9.89 -8.77 -17.51
N ASP A 120 10.15 -9.74 -16.65
CA ASP A 120 10.93 -9.60 -15.40
C ASP A 120 12.43 -9.39 -15.68
N MET A 121 13.00 -10.00 -16.72
CA MET A 121 14.43 -9.85 -17.04
C MET A 121 14.78 -8.46 -17.57
N LEU A 122 13.98 -7.92 -18.50
CA LEU A 122 14.23 -6.62 -19.13
C LEU A 122 14.02 -5.44 -18.16
N THR A 123 13.10 -5.62 -17.22
CA THR A 123 12.80 -4.63 -16.18
C THR A 123 13.85 -4.68 -15.07
N GLY A 124 14.29 -5.89 -14.66
CA GLY A 124 15.44 -6.06 -13.76
C GLY A 124 16.70 -5.36 -14.28
N LEU A 125 17.05 -5.53 -15.56
CA LEU A 125 18.20 -4.82 -16.16
C LEU A 125 18.06 -3.29 -16.11
N ASN A 126 16.87 -2.75 -16.41
CA ASN A 126 16.63 -1.30 -16.39
C ASN A 126 16.69 -0.69 -14.99
N ILE A 127 16.25 -1.44 -13.98
CA ILE A 127 16.23 -1.00 -12.58
C ILE A 127 17.65 -0.99 -12.01
N HIS A 128 18.46 -2.01 -12.30
CA HIS A 128 19.89 -2.03 -11.96
C HIS A 128 20.66 -0.89 -12.65
N GLY A 129 20.30 -0.57 -13.90
CA GLY A 129 20.85 0.59 -14.64
C GLY A 129 20.53 1.95 -14.03
N ARG A 130 19.52 2.05 -13.15
CA ARG A 130 19.17 3.28 -12.41
C ARG A 130 19.74 3.30 -10.97
N GLY A 131 20.62 2.37 -10.62
CA GLY A 131 21.29 2.30 -9.31
C GLY A 131 20.54 1.52 -8.23
N TRP A 132 19.44 0.86 -8.57
CA TRP A 132 18.64 0.07 -7.63
C TRP A 132 19.18 -1.35 -7.53
N LYS A 133 19.40 -1.83 -6.30
CA LYS A 133 19.86 -3.21 -6.06
C LYS A 133 18.66 -4.12 -5.77
N SER A 134 18.37 -5.08 -6.65
CA SER A 134 17.45 -6.16 -6.33
C SER A 134 18.09 -7.07 -5.27
N VAL A 135 17.38 -7.39 -4.20
CA VAL A 135 17.90 -8.30 -3.15
C VAL A 135 17.38 -9.72 -3.30
N LEU A 136 16.19 -9.91 -3.86
CA LEU A 136 15.66 -11.23 -4.14
C LEU A 136 14.71 -11.16 -5.34
N CYS A 137 14.92 -12.01 -6.33
CA CYS A 137 13.95 -12.32 -7.37
C CYS A 137 13.50 -13.75 -7.11
N SER A 138 12.38 -13.95 -6.40
CA SER A 138 11.82 -15.29 -6.22
C SER A 138 10.81 -15.55 -7.32
N PRO A 139 10.91 -16.65 -8.10
CA PRO A 139 9.88 -17.01 -9.06
C PRO A 139 8.60 -17.53 -8.38
N TYR A 140 8.66 -17.88 -7.08
CA TYR A 140 7.53 -18.40 -6.31
C TYR A 140 7.61 -18.00 -4.82
N PRO A 141 6.74 -17.09 -4.34
CA PRO A 141 5.88 -16.17 -5.11
C PRO A 141 6.71 -15.12 -5.88
N ARG A 142 6.18 -14.63 -7.03
CA ARG A 142 6.87 -13.74 -7.99
C ARG A 142 7.16 -12.34 -7.44
N ILE A 143 8.09 -12.23 -6.50
CA ILE A 143 8.41 -10.98 -5.81
C ILE A 143 9.81 -10.55 -6.21
N MET A 144 9.92 -9.32 -6.71
CA MET A 144 11.20 -8.61 -6.80
C MET A 144 11.30 -7.67 -5.62
N LEU A 145 12.22 -7.97 -4.71
CA LEU A 145 12.46 -7.20 -3.49
C LEU A 145 13.53 -6.12 -3.76
N PHE A 146 13.22 -4.87 -3.42
CA PHE A 146 14.17 -3.75 -3.48
C PHE A 146 14.60 -3.34 -2.07
N ARG A 147 15.91 -3.14 -1.89
CA ARG A 147 16.49 -2.59 -0.67
C ARG A 147 16.71 -1.11 -0.85
N PHE A 148 16.17 -0.32 0.08
CA PHE A 148 16.50 1.09 0.25
C PHE A 148 17.84 1.23 1.00
#